data_AF-A0A497RSR0-F1
#
_entry.id   AF-A0A497RSR0-F1
#
_cell.length_a   1.000
_cell.length_b   1.000
_cell.length_c   1.000
_cell.angle_alpha   90.00
_cell.angle_beta   90.00
_cell.angle_gamma   90.00
#
_symmetry.space_group_name_H-M   'P 1'
#
loop_
_entity.id
_entity.type
_entity.pdbx_description
1 polymer ?
#
loop_
_entity_poly.entity_id
_entity_poly.type
_entity_poly.pdbx_seq_one_letter_code
_entity_poly.pdbx_strand_id
1 'polypeptide(L)'
;MDRPGLKAQAEVLIYEHRGARKVLIHRQKLNTFTYNFIKMIYGMTYSLSMGANVSVALTNLMGDSIEVMFQGPWNPGGGVYLAEETSDYDLPCILRIGSSSTPESRSDYHLGDEKMNAEANVAIADDKVKISASFTPSTDITVREVGYSKAFREKSTGGRDDFLMLRGVISERTFSAGTTYTVEIRISFT
;
A
#
# COMPACT_ATOMS: atom_id res chain seq x y z
N MET A 1 -32.19 1.19 -0.16
CA MET A 1 -31.46 0.04 0.42
C MET A 1 -29.99 0.30 0.15
N ASP A 2 -29.24 0.71 1.17
CA ASP A 2 -27.79 0.79 1.06
C ASP A 2 -27.26 -0.61 0.81
N ARG A 3 -26.63 -0.84 -0.35
CA ARG A 3 -25.79 -2.02 -0.50
C ARG A 3 -24.72 -1.92 0.59
N PRO A 4 -24.49 -2.96 1.42
CA PRO A 4 -23.34 -2.97 2.30
C PRO A 4 -22.10 -2.87 1.42
N GLY A 5 -21.56 -1.65 1.30
CA GLY A 5 -20.34 -1.40 0.53
C GLY A 5 -19.16 -2.01 1.27
N LEU A 6 -18.23 -2.59 0.53
CA LEU A 6 -16.95 -3.07 1.05
C LEU A 6 -16.29 -1.98 1.88
N LYS A 7 -16.09 -2.22 3.17
CA LYS A 7 -15.37 -1.32 4.07
C LYS A 7 -13.96 -1.86 4.26
N ALA A 8 -12.97 -1.04 3.98
CA ALA A 8 -11.58 -1.34 4.30
C ALA A 8 -11.16 -0.56 5.55
N GLN A 9 -10.48 -1.22 6.47
CA GLN A 9 -9.82 -0.60 7.62
C GLN A 9 -8.34 -0.97 7.60
N ALA A 10 -7.47 -0.02 7.89
CA ALA A 10 -6.04 -0.26 7.95
C ALA A 10 -5.47 0.08 9.35
N GLU A 11 -4.45 -0.66 9.76
CA GLU A 11 -3.60 -0.31 10.89
C GLU A 11 -2.13 -0.50 10.53
N VAL A 12 -1.28 0.31 11.14
CA VAL A 12 0.18 0.16 11.08
C VAL A 12 0.69 -0.36 12.40
N LEU A 13 1.66 -1.25 12.33
CA LEU A 13 2.42 -1.77 13.45
C LEU A 13 3.91 -1.58 13.14
N ILE A 14 4.67 -1.07 14.10
CA ILE A 14 6.12 -0.91 13.98
C ILE A 14 6.78 -1.70 15.08
N TYR A 15 7.72 -2.55 14.66
CA TYR A 15 8.51 -3.41 15.53
C TYR A 15 9.97 -3.01 15.46
N GLU A 16 10.60 -2.86 16.62
CA GLU A 16 12.06 -2.73 16.74
C GLU A 16 12.69 -4.10 16.98
N HIS A 17 13.80 -4.40 16.30
CA HIS A 17 14.53 -5.65 16.48
C HIS A 17 15.57 -5.47 17.58
N ARG A 18 15.41 -6.22 18.67
CA ARG A 18 16.34 -6.24 19.81
C ARG A 18 16.98 -7.62 19.90
N GLY A 19 18.12 -7.76 19.23
CA GLY A 19 18.76 -9.07 19.01
C GLY A 19 17.83 -9.97 18.18
N ALA A 20 17.52 -11.17 18.68
CA ALA A 20 16.66 -12.13 17.99
C ALA A 20 15.14 -11.87 18.16
N ARG A 21 14.73 -10.81 18.89
CA ARG A 21 13.33 -10.54 19.21
C ARG A 21 12.81 -9.31 18.45
N LYS A 22 11.56 -9.37 17.99
CA LYS A 22 10.80 -8.21 17.51
C LYS A 22 9.92 -7.67 18.65
N VAL A 23 10.06 -6.38 18.96
CA VAL A 23 9.29 -5.70 20.02
C VAL A 23 8.38 -4.66 19.37
N LEU A 24 7.06 -4.78 19.59
CA LEU A 24 6.10 -3.79 19.11
C LEU A 24 6.30 -2.46 19.85
N ILE A 25 6.63 -1.40 19.12
CA ILE A 25 6.88 -0.05 19.66
C ILE A 25 5.83 0.97 19.25
N HIS A 26 5.02 0.65 18.24
CA HIS A 26 3.95 1.52 17.78
C HIS A 26 2.84 0.72 17.12
N ARG A 27 1.59 1.12 17.36
CA ARG A 27 0.40 0.62 16.71
C ARG A 27 -0.59 1.76 16.53
N GLN A 28 -1.09 1.97 15.32
CA GLN A 28 -2.07 3.03 15.04
C GLN A 28 -3.01 2.62 13.93
N LYS A 29 -4.29 2.99 14.05
CA LYS A 29 -5.25 2.87 12.95
C LYS A 29 -4.98 3.95 11.91
N LEU A 30 -5.10 3.59 10.65
CA LEU A 30 -4.96 4.50 9.51
C LEU A 30 -6.35 4.80 8.96
N ASN A 31 -6.61 6.08 8.69
CA ASN A 31 -7.97 6.56 8.42
C ASN A 31 -8.24 6.83 6.94
N THR A 32 -7.20 6.83 6.09
CA THR A 32 -7.31 7.31 4.71
C THR A 32 -6.61 6.38 3.73
N PHE A 33 -7.39 5.85 2.79
CA PHE A 33 -6.91 5.25 1.55
C PHE A 33 -6.89 6.31 0.45
N THR A 34 -5.90 6.27 -0.44
CA THR A 34 -5.78 7.23 -1.55
C THR A 34 -6.86 6.98 -2.62
N TYR A 35 -7.07 7.94 -3.52
CA TYR A 35 -7.93 7.76 -4.68
C TYR A 35 -7.45 6.63 -5.57
N ASN A 36 -6.14 6.36 -5.64
CA ASN A 36 -5.61 5.22 -6.39
C ASN A 36 -6.15 3.90 -5.84
N PHE A 37 -6.15 3.71 -4.52
CA PHE A 37 -6.70 2.49 -3.91
C PHE A 37 -8.20 2.35 -4.18
N ILE A 38 -8.96 3.44 -4.05
CA ILE A 38 -10.42 3.41 -4.33
C ILE A 38 -10.69 3.05 -5.79
N LYS A 39 -9.95 3.67 -6.71
CA LYS A 39 -10.05 3.42 -8.15
C LYS A 39 -9.63 2.00 -8.52
N MET A 40 -8.60 1.45 -7.86
CA MET A 40 -8.17 0.06 -8.03
C MET A 40 -9.28 -0.90 -7.59
N ILE A 41 -9.84 -0.74 -6.38
CA ILE A 41 -10.96 -1.58 -5.91
C ILE A 41 -12.18 -1.45 -6.83
N TYR A 42 -12.49 -0.24 -7.30
CA TYR A 42 -13.56 -0.02 -8.28
C TYR A 42 -13.29 -0.75 -9.60
N GLY A 43 -12.08 -0.61 -10.16
CA GLY A 43 -11.67 -1.27 -11.40
C GLY A 43 -11.80 -2.79 -11.31
N MET A 44 -11.31 -3.37 -10.21
CA MET A 44 -11.40 -4.80 -9.93
C MET A 44 -12.84 -5.30 -9.79
N THR A 45 -13.64 -4.63 -8.96
CA THR A 45 -15.04 -5.05 -8.74
C THR A 45 -15.87 -4.90 -10.01
N TYR A 46 -15.60 -3.85 -10.80
CA TYR A 46 -16.25 -3.63 -12.08
C TYR A 46 -15.83 -4.67 -13.13
N SER A 47 -14.53 -4.99 -13.25
CA SER A 47 -14.04 -6.01 -14.20
C SER A 47 -14.63 -7.39 -13.92
N LEU A 48 -14.71 -7.78 -12.64
CA LEU A 48 -15.38 -9.00 -12.19
C LEU A 48 -16.86 -9.01 -12.54
N SER A 49 -17.57 -7.90 -12.32
CA SER A 49 -19.01 -7.80 -12.61
C SER A 49 -19.34 -7.86 -14.10
N MET A 50 -18.46 -7.32 -14.94
CA MET A 50 -18.64 -7.27 -16.39
C MET A 50 -18.09 -8.52 -17.09
N GLY A 51 -17.26 -9.31 -16.40
CA GLY A 51 -16.52 -10.41 -17.03
C GLY A 51 -15.56 -9.92 -18.11
N ALA A 52 -15.06 -8.69 -18.00
CA ALA A 52 -14.30 -8.02 -19.05
C ALA A 52 -13.14 -7.21 -18.47
N ASN A 53 -12.14 -6.94 -19.31
CA ASN A 53 -11.01 -6.09 -18.94
C ASN A 53 -11.46 -4.63 -18.79
N VAL A 54 -11.00 -3.96 -17.75
CA VAL A 54 -11.34 -2.57 -17.44
C VAL A 54 -10.05 -1.76 -17.35
N SER A 55 -10.05 -0.59 -17.98
CA SER A 55 -8.96 0.39 -17.85
C SER A 55 -9.33 1.39 -16.75
N VAL A 56 -8.38 1.72 -15.89
CA VAL A 56 -8.56 2.75 -14.85
C VAL A 56 -7.35 3.67 -14.85
N ALA A 57 -7.61 4.98 -14.79
CA ALA A 57 -6.56 5.98 -14.67
C ALA A 57 -6.14 6.18 -13.20
N LEU A 58 -4.91 5.80 -12.87
CA LEU A 58 -4.27 6.03 -11.56
C LEU A 58 -3.25 7.16 -11.66
N THR A 59 -2.94 7.81 -10.54
CA THR A 59 -1.91 8.86 -10.48
C THR A 59 -0.61 8.26 -9.94
N ASN A 60 0.45 8.21 -10.76
CA ASN A 60 1.74 7.66 -10.35
C ASN A 60 2.45 8.59 -9.34
N LEU A 61 3.61 8.19 -8.83
CA LEU A 61 4.35 8.97 -7.83
C LEU A 61 4.86 10.33 -8.35
N MET A 62 4.89 10.53 -9.67
CA MET A 62 5.30 11.79 -10.32
C MET A 62 4.11 12.74 -10.53
N GLY A 63 2.88 12.27 -10.30
CA GLY A 63 1.65 13.04 -10.51
C GLY A 63 1.01 12.81 -11.89
N ASP A 64 1.56 11.92 -12.70
CA ASP A 64 1.01 11.62 -14.02
C ASP A 64 -0.18 10.69 -13.94
N SER A 65 -1.19 10.93 -14.79
CA SER A 65 -2.36 10.07 -14.91
C SER A 65 -2.08 8.93 -15.89
N ILE A 66 -1.97 7.72 -15.38
CA ILE A 66 -1.59 6.52 -16.11
C ILE A 66 -2.75 5.54 -16.21
N GLU A 67 -3.08 5.11 -17.42
CA GLU A 67 -4.04 4.03 -17.63
C GLU A 67 -3.42 2.67 -17.29
N VAL A 68 -4.00 1.98 -16.31
CA VAL A 68 -3.66 0.59 -15.97
C VAL A 68 -4.83 -0.33 -16.33
N MET A 69 -4.54 -1.55 -16.78
CA MET A 69 -5.56 -2.53 -17.13
C MET A 69 -5.77 -3.53 -16.00
N PHE A 70 -7.01 -3.67 -15.56
CA PHE A 70 -7.46 -4.77 -14.72
C PHE A 70 -8.14 -5.81 -15.61
N GLN A 71 -7.56 -7.00 -15.73
CA GLN A 71 -8.16 -8.07 -16.51
C GLN A 71 -9.39 -8.66 -15.79
N GLY A 72 -10.34 -9.14 -16.58
CA GLY A 72 -11.51 -9.89 -16.11
C GLY A 72 -11.12 -11.22 -15.43
N PRO A 73 -12.08 -12.02 -14.96
CA PRO A 73 -11.90 -12.96 -13.85
C PRO A 73 -10.86 -14.05 -14.13
N TRP A 74 -9.64 -13.84 -13.64
CA TRP A 74 -8.84 -14.86 -12.99
C TRP A 74 -8.56 -14.41 -11.55
N ASN A 75 -8.97 -15.28 -10.62
CA ASN A 75 -8.84 -15.25 -9.15
C ASN A 75 -9.86 -14.42 -8.33
N PRO A 76 -10.96 -15.03 -7.82
CA PRO A 76 -12.00 -14.37 -7.00
C PRO A 76 -11.57 -14.01 -5.56
N GLY A 77 -10.33 -14.29 -5.15
CA GLY A 77 -9.78 -13.83 -3.88
C GLY A 77 -9.32 -12.38 -4.00
N GLY A 78 -10.19 -11.40 -3.72
CA GLY A 78 -9.89 -9.96 -3.83
C GLY A 78 -8.64 -9.46 -3.08
N GLY A 79 -8.03 -10.29 -2.22
CA GLY A 79 -6.73 -10.01 -1.60
C GLY A 79 -5.52 -10.18 -2.53
N VAL A 80 -5.62 -11.01 -3.59
CA VAL A 80 -4.50 -11.32 -4.51
C VAL A 80 -4.01 -10.07 -5.23
N TYR A 81 -4.90 -9.14 -5.61
CA TYR A 81 -4.52 -7.92 -6.35
C TYR A 81 -3.70 -6.89 -5.54
N LEU A 82 -3.67 -7.02 -4.21
CA LEU A 82 -2.77 -6.25 -3.36
C LEU A 82 -1.34 -6.82 -3.36
N ALA A 83 -1.14 -8.01 -3.92
CA ALA A 83 0.16 -8.66 -4.09
C ALA A 83 0.53 -8.80 -5.59
N GLU A 84 -0.40 -9.30 -6.39
CA GLU A 84 -0.22 -9.68 -7.80
C GLU A 84 -1.02 -8.75 -8.73
N GLU A 85 -0.66 -8.69 -10.01
CA GLU A 85 -1.57 -8.14 -11.03
C GLU A 85 -2.56 -9.21 -11.53
N THR A 86 -3.56 -8.80 -12.31
CA THR A 86 -4.58 -9.71 -12.87
C THR A 86 -4.05 -10.78 -13.83
N SER A 87 -2.78 -10.70 -14.22
CA SER A 87 -2.08 -11.67 -15.07
C SER A 87 -1.13 -12.59 -14.31
N ASP A 88 -1.31 -12.74 -12.99
CA ASP A 88 -0.50 -13.59 -12.08
C ASP A 88 1.00 -13.22 -12.05
N TYR A 89 1.37 -12.01 -12.49
CA TYR A 89 2.72 -11.51 -12.26
C TYR A 89 2.81 -10.88 -10.88
N ASP A 90 3.80 -11.33 -10.12
CA ASP A 90 4.20 -10.69 -8.89
C ASP A 90 4.88 -9.35 -9.24
N LEU A 91 4.15 -8.26 -9.03
CA LEU A 91 4.63 -6.91 -9.26
C LEU A 91 4.93 -6.26 -7.91
N PRO A 92 6.05 -5.55 -7.76
CA PRO A 92 6.52 -5.08 -6.46
C PRO A 92 5.45 -4.36 -5.65
N CYS A 93 5.42 -4.73 -4.38
CA CYS A 93 4.76 -3.98 -3.31
C CYS A 93 5.85 -3.25 -2.54
N ILE A 94 5.67 -1.96 -2.28
CA ILE A 94 6.68 -1.15 -1.60
C ILE A 94 6.08 -0.53 -0.35
N LEU A 95 6.74 -0.71 0.79
CA LEU A 95 6.48 0.10 1.97
C LEU A 95 7.43 1.29 1.98
N ARG A 96 6.86 2.46 2.27
CA ARG A 96 7.53 3.76 2.24
C ARG A 96 7.45 4.38 3.63
N ILE A 97 8.53 5.01 4.05
CA ILE A 97 8.67 5.68 5.34
C ILE A 97 9.01 7.13 5.09
N GLY A 98 8.32 8.03 5.76
CA GLY A 98 8.54 9.47 5.63
C GLY A 98 8.43 10.23 6.95
N SER A 99 8.73 11.51 6.90
CA SER A 99 8.85 12.38 8.08
C SER A 99 7.92 13.61 8.07
N SER A 100 7.15 13.82 7.00
CA SER A 100 6.25 14.97 6.98
C SER A 100 5.09 14.79 7.98
N SER A 101 4.59 15.92 8.48
CA SER A 101 3.44 16.00 9.38
C SER A 101 2.20 16.57 8.70
N THR A 102 2.26 16.83 7.40
CA THR A 102 1.09 17.27 6.63
C THR A 102 0.02 16.19 6.73
N PRO A 103 -1.22 16.51 7.10
CA PRO A 103 -2.30 15.52 7.20
C PRO A 103 -2.43 14.65 5.94
N GLU A 104 -2.84 13.40 6.11
CA GLU A 104 -3.15 12.52 4.99
C GLU A 104 -4.39 12.98 4.22
N SER A 105 -4.35 12.87 2.90
CA SER A 105 -5.45 13.18 1.98
C SER A 105 -5.66 12.03 1.00
N ARG A 106 -6.91 11.86 0.57
CA ARG A 106 -7.23 10.91 -0.52
C ARG A 106 -6.55 11.28 -1.83
N SER A 107 -6.22 12.56 -2.02
CA SER A 107 -5.51 13.05 -3.23
C SER A 107 -4.01 12.76 -3.23
N ASP A 108 -3.45 12.23 -2.14
CA ASP A 108 -2.02 11.97 -2.07
C ASP A 108 -1.62 10.87 -3.06
N TYR A 109 -0.54 11.14 -3.79
CA TYR A 109 0.08 10.20 -4.73
C TYR A 109 1.55 9.93 -4.39
N HIS A 110 2.11 10.63 -3.39
CA HIS A 110 3.44 10.38 -2.82
C HIS A 110 3.45 10.70 -1.31
N LEU A 111 4.53 10.34 -0.61
CA LEU A 111 4.77 10.77 0.77
C LEU A 111 5.24 12.22 0.79
N GLY A 112 4.88 12.99 1.81
CA GLY A 112 5.22 14.41 1.89
C GLY A 112 6.73 14.66 2.00
N ASP A 113 7.45 13.74 2.65
CA ASP A 113 8.91 13.74 2.76
C ASP A 113 9.41 12.31 2.95
N GLU A 114 9.64 11.59 1.85
CA GLU A 114 10.10 10.20 1.87
C GLU A 114 11.56 10.10 2.33
N LYS A 115 11.83 9.18 3.26
CA LYS A 115 13.18 8.91 3.79
C LYS A 115 13.74 7.58 3.34
N MET A 116 12.88 6.58 3.21
CA MET A 116 13.29 5.24 2.78
C MET A 116 12.10 4.47 2.25
N ASN A 117 12.39 3.49 1.42
CA ASN A 117 11.43 2.53 0.92
C ASN A 117 12.08 1.15 0.86
N ALA A 118 11.25 0.11 0.92
CA ALA A 118 11.70 -1.26 0.82
C ALA A 118 10.60 -2.11 0.19
N GLU A 119 11.01 -3.13 -0.55
CA GLU A 119 10.11 -4.15 -1.05
C GLU A 119 9.41 -4.86 0.11
N ALA A 120 8.11 -5.01 -0.02
CA ALA A 120 7.23 -5.50 1.01
C ALA A 120 6.73 -6.90 0.66
N ASN A 121 6.78 -7.77 1.66
CA ASN A 121 6.14 -9.07 1.61
C ASN A 121 4.65 -8.88 1.88
N VAL A 122 3.82 -9.39 1.00
CA VAL A 122 2.36 -9.38 1.13
C VAL A 122 1.87 -10.78 1.45
N ALA A 123 1.13 -10.92 2.54
CA ALA A 123 0.48 -12.16 2.93
C ALA A 123 -1.02 -11.92 3.05
N ILE A 124 -1.81 -12.81 2.45
CA ILE A 124 -3.26 -12.72 2.40
C ILE A 124 -3.84 -13.93 3.14
N ALA A 125 -4.79 -13.68 4.03
CA ALA A 125 -5.52 -14.72 4.73
C ALA A 125 -6.95 -14.23 4.99
N ASP A 126 -7.95 -14.99 4.55
CA ASP A 126 -9.36 -14.66 4.65
C ASP A 126 -9.67 -13.24 4.13
N ASP A 127 -10.18 -12.37 5.00
CA ASP A 127 -10.57 -10.99 4.77
C ASP A 127 -9.44 -9.98 5.09
N LYS A 128 -8.21 -10.48 5.28
CA LYS A 128 -7.07 -9.69 5.76
C LYS A 128 -5.87 -9.76 4.83
N VAL A 129 -5.21 -8.62 4.71
CA VAL A 129 -3.95 -8.47 4.00
C VAL A 129 -2.91 -7.88 4.95
N LYS A 130 -1.76 -8.53 5.04
CA LYS A 130 -0.59 -8.07 5.78
C LYS A 130 0.50 -7.70 4.79
N ILE A 131 0.93 -6.45 4.80
CA ILE A 131 2.04 -5.92 4.00
C ILE A 131 3.17 -5.61 4.97
N SER A 132 4.37 -6.15 4.75
CA SER A 132 5.46 -6.00 5.73
C SER A 132 6.83 -5.89 5.09
N ALA A 133 7.65 -4.96 5.60
CA ALA A 133 9.02 -4.73 5.15
C ALA A 133 9.91 -4.40 6.35
N SER A 134 11.22 -4.63 6.20
CA SER A 134 12.20 -4.29 7.24
C SER A 134 13.16 -3.22 6.75
N PHE A 135 13.51 -2.32 7.67
CA PHE A 135 14.25 -1.10 7.41
C PHE A 135 15.39 -0.99 8.42
N THR A 136 16.61 -0.75 7.94
CA THR A 136 17.77 -0.46 8.79
C THR A 136 18.35 0.86 8.29
N PRO A 137 17.98 2.01 8.89
CA PRO A 137 18.44 3.29 8.41
C PRO A 137 19.94 3.46 8.70
N SER A 138 20.65 4.15 7.82
CA SER A 138 22.09 4.45 8.00
C SER A 138 22.33 5.67 8.90
N THR A 139 21.30 6.49 9.12
CA THR A 139 21.28 7.65 10.01
C THR A 139 19.98 7.65 10.82
N ASP A 140 19.94 8.37 11.93
CA ASP A 140 18.68 8.55 12.66
C ASP A 140 17.65 9.24 11.76
N ILE A 141 16.44 8.69 11.69
CA ILE A 141 15.32 9.27 10.95
C ILE A 141 14.14 9.53 11.88
N THR A 142 13.53 10.70 11.75
CA THR A 142 12.22 10.97 12.33
C THR A 142 11.17 10.39 11.38
N VAL A 143 10.32 9.50 11.89
CA VAL A 143 9.23 8.86 11.16
C VAL A 143 7.91 9.45 11.63
N ARG A 144 7.16 9.99 10.67
CA ARG A 144 5.80 10.51 10.86
C ARG A 144 4.84 10.04 9.77
N GLU A 145 5.33 9.38 8.72
CA GLU A 145 4.52 8.85 7.64
C GLU A 145 4.89 7.41 7.33
N VAL A 146 3.86 6.62 7.03
CA VAL A 146 4.00 5.29 6.43
C VAL A 146 3.10 5.25 5.22
N GLY A 147 3.65 4.79 4.09
CA GLY A 147 2.86 4.55 2.89
C GLY A 147 3.04 3.15 2.35
N TYR A 148 2.06 2.75 1.55
CA TYR A 148 2.11 1.53 0.77
C TYR A 148 1.86 1.88 -0.69
N SER A 149 2.77 1.43 -1.55
CA SER A 149 2.66 1.52 -2.99
C SER A 149 2.60 0.15 -3.63
N LYS A 150 1.90 0.09 -4.75
CA LYS A 150 1.82 -1.09 -5.61
C LYS A 150 2.24 -0.69 -7.02
N ALA A 151 3.05 -1.54 -7.64
CA ALA A 151 3.38 -1.42 -9.04
C ALA A 151 2.27 -2.02 -9.92
N PHE A 152 1.95 -1.33 -11.01
CA PHE A 152 1.04 -1.80 -12.08
C PHE A 152 1.66 -1.58 -13.46
N ARG A 153 1.22 -2.37 -14.45
CA ARG A 153 1.58 -2.14 -15.84
C ARG A 153 0.72 -1.06 -16.49
N GLU A 154 1.39 -0.16 -17.19
CA GLU A 154 0.78 0.75 -18.14
C GLU A 154 0.11 -0.04 -19.27
N LYS A 155 -1.13 0.33 -19.59
CA LYS A 155 -1.89 -0.29 -20.68
C LYS A 155 -1.28 -0.06 -22.06
N SER A 156 -0.72 1.12 -22.31
CA SER A 156 -0.21 1.53 -23.62
C SER A 156 1.17 0.94 -23.94
N THR A 157 2.06 0.92 -22.95
CA THR A 157 3.48 0.57 -23.14
C THR A 157 3.84 -0.80 -22.55
N GLY A 158 3.05 -1.32 -21.61
CA GLY A 158 3.44 -2.46 -20.78
C GLY A 158 4.54 -2.15 -19.76
N GLY A 159 4.99 -0.89 -19.71
CA GLY A 159 5.91 -0.35 -18.72
C GLY A 159 5.34 -0.45 -17.30
N ARG A 160 6.21 -0.38 -16.29
CA ARG A 160 5.82 -0.50 -14.89
C ARG A 160 5.88 0.86 -14.23
N ASP A 161 4.80 1.21 -13.53
CA ASP A 161 4.75 2.41 -12.71
C ASP A 161 4.31 2.08 -11.28
N ASP A 162 4.78 2.89 -10.33
CA ASP A 162 4.44 2.78 -8.91
C ASP A 162 3.31 3.75 -8.56
N PHE A 163 2.38 3.29 -7.73
CA PHE A 163 1.22 4.07 -7.33
C PHE A 163 1.03 3.98 -5.82
N LEU A 164 0.93 5.13 -5.13
CA LEU A 164 0.63 5.16 -3.71
C LEU A 164 -0.83 4.78 -3.45
N MET A 165 -1.03 3.70 -2.72
CA MET A 165 -2.34 3.13 -2.37
C MET A 165 -2.82 3.61 -0.99
N LEU A 166 -1.88 3.82 -0.08
CA LEU A 166 -2.16 4.27 1.27
C LEU A 166 -1.07 5.23 1.73
N ARG A 167 -1.47 6.29 2.43
CA ARG A 167 -0.61 7.15 3.23
C ARG A 167 -1.24 7.30 4.61
N GLY A 168 -0.47 7.02 5.65
CA GLY A 168 -0.86 7.22 7.03
C GLY A 168 0.11 8.15 7.72
N VAL A 169 -0.39 9.25 8.29
CA VAL A 169 0.39 10.09 9.20
C VAL A 169 0.28 9.49 10.61
N ILE A 170 1.40 9.23 11.24
CA ILE A 170 1.50 8.56 12.53
C ILE A 170 2.10 9.48 13.59
N SER A 171 1.89 9.13 14.86
CA SER A 171 2.61 9.78 15.95
C SER A 171 4.13 9.65 15.73
N GLU A 172 4.87 10.74 15.93
CA GLU A 172 6.31 10.78 15.72
C GLU A 172 7.06 9.63 16.41
N ARG A 173 8.01 9.04 15.67
CA ARG A 173 8.96 8.05 16.18
C ARG A 173 10.35 8.32 15.60
N THR A 174 11.38 7.88 16.29
CA THR A 174 12.74 7.89 15.75
C THR A 174 13.12 6.46 15.40
N PHE A 175 13.57 6.22 14.18
CA PHE A 175 14.31 5.00 13.86
C PHE A 175 15.79 5.32 13.96
N SER A 176 16.48 4.67 14.89
CA SER A 176 17.90 4.88 15.12
C SER A 176 18.75 4.22 14.06
N ALA A 177 19.85 4.87 13.70
CA ALA A 177 20.85 4.35 12.78
C ALA A 177 21.31 2.94 13.20
N GLY A 178 21.42 2.03 12.22
CA GLY A 178 21.89 0.66 12.44
C GLY A 178 20.91 -0.26 13.18
N THR A 179 19.75 0.23 13.61
CA THR A 179 18.71 -0.61 14.23
C THR A 179 17.71 -1.06 13.18
N THR A 180 17.39 -2.35 13.14
CA THR A 180 16.37 -2.87 12.21
C THR A 180 14.98 -2.69 12.79
N TYR A 181 14.08 -2.16 11.96
CA TYR A 181 12.66 -2.03 12.24
C TYR A 181 11.86 -2.86 11.23
N THR A 182 10.83 -3.58 11.66
CA THR A 182 9.81 -4.11 10.74
C THR A 182 8.58 -3.22 10.83
N VAL A 183 8.11 -2.74 9.69
CA VAL A 183 6.82 -2.06 9.57
C VAL A 183 5.84 -3.02 8.92
N GLU A 184 4.66 -3.15 9.52
CA GLU A 184 3.54 -3.92 9.01
C GLU A 184 2.34 -2.99 8.81
N ILE A 185 1.68 -3.07 7.65
CA ILE A 185 0.34 -2.55 7.44
C ILE A 185 -0.61 -3.75 7.36
N ARG A 186 -1.69 -3.72 8.13
CA ARG A 186 -2.76 -4.71 8.09
C ARG A 186 -4.01 -4.05 7.58
N ILE A 187 -4.56 -4.57 6.49
CA ILE A 187 -5.82 -4.15 5.91
C ILE A 187 -6.85 -5.25 6.18
N SER A 188 -8.01 -4.89 6.72
CA SER A 188 -9.16 -5.79 6.89
C SER A 188 -10.31 -5.29 6.04
N PHE A 189 -10.95 -6.21 5.32
CA PHE A 189 -12.11 -5.95 4.48
C PHE A 189 -13.37 -6.51 5.15
N THR A 190 -14.42 -5.72 5.28
CA THR A 190 -15.69 -6.10 5.93
C THR A 190 -16.89 -5.67 5.13
#